data_AF-A0A934B9P2-F1
#
_entry.id   AF-A0A934B9P2-F1
#
_cell.length_a   1.000
_cell.length_b   1.000
_cell.length_c   1.000
_cell.angle_alpha   90.00
_cell.angle_beta   90.00
_cell.angle_gamma   90.00
#
_symmetry.space_group_name_H-M   'P 1'
#
loop_
_entity.id
_entity.type
_entity.pdbx_description
1 polymer ?
#
loop_
_entity_poly.entity_id
_entity_poly.type
_entity_poly.pdbx_seq_one_letter_code
_entity_poly.pdbx_strand_id
1 'polypeptide(L)'
;MKLDDIIKRIEQLIEMGKKVLATCKKKEDYVDWGQQKGFRSAGLSFLERTFGLDHPYVKEFDTYTDNQYMSSIEAGLGILEAAKNEISGGWLFTVKLIFNT
;
A
#
# COMPACT_ATOMS: atom_id res chain seq x y z
N MET A 1 8.57 -6.32 13.68
CA MET A 1 7.62 -7.31 13.12
C MET A 1 8.43 -8.41 12.45
N LYS A 2 7.93 -9.65 12.42
CA LYS A 2 8.53 -10.64 11.53
C LYS A 2 8.18 -10.27 10.09
N LEU A 3 9.03 -10.64 9.14
CA LEU A 3 8.81 -10.29 7.74
C LEU A 3 7.44 -10.77 7.23
N ASP A 4 7.04 -11.99 7.58
CA ASP A 4 5.75 -12.55 7.20
C ASP A 4 4.59 -11.69 7.71
N ASP A 5 4.73 -11.08 8.89
CA ASP A 5 3.72 -10.16 9.43
C ASP A 5 3.64 -8.88 8.59
N ILE A 6 4.78 -8.39 8.07
CA ILE A 6 4.85 -7.20 7.22
C ILE A 6 4.19 -7.48 5.86
N ILE A 7 4.53 -8.63 5.24
CA ILE A 7 3.93 -9.07 3.98
C ILE A 7 2.43 -9.26 4.14
N LYS A 8 2.00 -9.98 5.19
CA LYS A 8 0.58 -10.16 5.48
C LYS A 8 -0.13 -8.82 5.70
N ARG A 9 0.51 -7.87 6.38
CA ARG A 9 -0.09 -6.56 6.64
C ARG A 9 -0.29 -5.76 5.35
N ILE A 10 0.69 -5.74 4.45
CA ILE A 10 0.55 -5.01 3.19
C ILE A 10 -0.50 -5.66 2.28
N GLU A 11 -0.62 -6.99 2.28
CA GLU A 11 -1.69 -7.70 1.57
C GLU A 11 -3.09 -7.33 2.08
N GLN A 12 -3.25 -7.20 3.41
CA GLN A 12 -4.50 -6.72 3.99
C GLN A 12 -4.84 -5.28 3.57
N LEU A 13 -3.83 -4.42 3.41
CA LEU A 13 -4.03 -3.03 2.94
C LEU A 13 -4.42 -2.98 1.47
N ILE A 14 -3.80 -3.81 0.63
CA ILE A 14 -4.18 -3.98 -0.78
C ILE A 14 -5.63 -4.45 -0.89
N GLU A 15 -6.02 -5.45 -0.09
CA GLU A 15 -7.40 -5.93 -0.05
C GLU A 15 -8.39 -4.85 0.44
N MET A 16 -7.98 -4.04 1.42
CA MET A 16 -8.76 -2.89 1.86
C MET A 16 -8.97 -1.89 0.72
N GLY A 17 -7.92 -1.54 -0.03
CA GLY A 17 -8.00 -0.65 -1.19
C GLY A 17 -8.93 -1.20 -2.29
N LYS A 18 -8.87 -2.50 -2.58
CA LYS A 18 -9.78 -3.17 -3.53
C LYS A 18 -11.25 -3.05 -3.11
N LYS A 19 -11.53 -3.18 -1.81
CA LYS A 19 -12.89 -2.98 -1.27
C LYS A 19 -13.36 -1.53 -1.42
N VAL A 20 -12.49 -0.55 -1.18
CA VAL A 20 -12.79 0.85 -1.44
C VAL A 20 -13.09 1.07 -2.92
N LEU A 21 -12.25 0.54 -3.81
CA LEU A 21 -12.45 0.65 -5.27
C LEU A 21 -13.80 0.07 -5.71
N ALA A 22 -14.22 -1.04 -5.12
CA ALA A 22 -15.51 -1.68 -5.42
C ALA A 22 -16.74 -0.86 -4.98
N THR A 23 -16.56 0.20 -4.18
CA THR A 23 -17.65 1.14 -3.85
C THR A 23 -17.95 2.12 -4.99
N CYS A 24 -17.04 2.25 -5.96
CA CYS A 24 -17.23 3.09 -7.14
C CYS A 24 -18.38 2.52 -8.00
N LYS A 25 -19.40 3.34 -8.27
CA LYS A 25 -20.51 2.95 -9.13
C LYS A 25 -20.16 3.22 -10.59
N LYS A 26 -20.67 2.41 -11.54
CA LYS A 26 -20.36 2.51 -12.99
C LYS A 26 -20.60 3.89 -13.65
N LYS A 27 -21.28 4.83 -13.00
CA LYS A 27 -21.59 6.17 -13.51
C LYS A 27 -20.91 7.30 -12.72
N GLU A 28 -20.14 6.96 -11.69
CA GLU A 28 -19.51 7.89 -10.76
C GLU A 28 -18.01 7.57 -10.70
N ASP A 29 -17.15 8.58 -10.76
CA ASP A 29 -15.70 8.41 -10.60
C ASP A 29 -15.25 8.49 -9.13
N TYR A 30 -16.20 8.44 -8.21
CA TYR A 30 -15.99 8.61 -6.78
C TYR A 30 -16.23 7.31 -6.02
N VAL A 31 -15.34 7.02 -5.09
CA VAL A 31 -15.50 5.96 -4.09
C VAL A 31 -16.13 6.49 -2.81
N ASP A 32 -16.54 5.57 -1.93
CA ASP A 32 -16.96 5.90 -0.57
C ASP A 32 -15.83 6.62 0.20
N TRP A 33 -16.09 7.86 0.58
CA TRP A 33 -15.10 8.73 1.21
C TRP A 33 -14.64 8.22 2.58
N GLY A 34 -15.54 7.64 3.38
CA GLY A 34 -15.20 7.15 4.72
C GLY A 34 -14.25 5.96 4.63
N GLN A 35 -14.55 5.01 3.75
CA GLN A 35 -13.69 3.86 3.47
C GLN A 35 -12.35 4.29 2.88
N GLN A 36 -12.36 5.28 1.97
CA GLN A 36 -11.15 5.87 1.41
C GLN A 36 -10.24 6.48 2.48
N LYS A 37 -10.79 7.28 3.42
CA LYS A 37 -9.97 7.87 4.49
C LYS A 37 -9.41 6.83 5.45
N GLY A 38 -10.17 5.77 5.72
CA GLY A 38 -9.68 4.62 6.47
C GLY A 38 -8.51 3.92 5.77
N PHE A 39 -8.64 3.66 4.47
CA PHE A 39 -7.58 3.07 3.65
C PHE A 39 -6.32 3.95 3.64
N ARG A 40 -6.49 5.25 3.37
CA ARG A 40 -5.41 6.23 3.36
C ARG A 40 -4.63 6.24 4.67
N SER A 41 -5.34 6.41 5.78
CA SER A 41 -4.73 6.47 7.11
C SER A 41 -3.97 5.18 7.47
N ALA A 42 -4.58 4.03 7.19
CA ALA A 42 -3.96 2.73 7.43
C ALA A 42 -2.73 2.49 6.55
N GLY A 43 -2.76 2.92 5.28
CA GLY A 43 -1.68 2.84 4.32
C GLY A 43 -0.48 3.71 4.73
N LEU A 44 -0.71 4.99 5.01
CA LEU A 44 0.34 5.91 5.45
C LEU A 44 1.04 5.43 6.72
N SER A 45 0.26 5.09 7.75
CA SER A 45 0.81 4.60 9.00
C SER A 45 1.66 3.33 8.83
N PHE A 46 1.30 2.46 7.88
CA PHE A 46 2.10 1.26 7.58
C PHE A 46 3.39 1.61 6.82
N LEU A 47 3.30 2.43 5.77
CA LEU A 47 4.44 2.82 4.95
C LEU A 47 5.47 3.60 5.77
N GLU A 48 5.02 4.53 6.61
CA GLU A 48 5.88 5.31 7.51
C GLU A 48 6.65 4.41 8.49
N ARG A 49 5.97 3.43 9.10
CA ARG A 49 6.62 2.49 10.03
C ARG A 49 7.57 1.52 9.35
N THR A 50 7.35 1.25 8.05
CA THR A 50 8.15 0.28 7.30
C THR A 50 9.37 0.93 6.65
N PHE A 51 9.21 2.14 6.09
CA PHE A 51 10.22 2.79 5.26
C PHE A 51 10.71 4.14 5.80
N GLY A 52 10.00 4.74 6.77
CA GLY A 52 10.27 6.09 7.27
C GLY A 52 9.55 7.19 6.50
N LEU A 53 9.31 8.32 7.16
CA LEU A 53 8.52 9.46 6.64
C LEU A 53 9.04 10.03 5.32
N ASP A 54 10.36 10.01 5.11
CA ASP A 54 10.98 10.61 3.94
C ASP A 54 10.99 9.73 2.70
N HIS A 55 10.53 8.48 2.80
CA HIS A 55 10.59 7.51 1.73
C HIS A 55 9.64 7.87 0.56
N PRO A 56 10.03 7.63 -0.71
CA PRO A 56 9.18 7.91 -1.87
C PRO A 56 7.78 7.29 -1.77
N TYR A 57 7.68 6.04 -1.31
CA TYR A 57 6.37 5.38 -1.12
C TYR A 57 5.45 6.14 -0.16
N VAL A 58 5.98 6.74 0.91
CA VAL A 58 5.17 7.53 1.85
C VAL A 58 4.69 8.81 1.17
N LYS A 59 5.62 9.56 0.56
CA LYS A 59 5.33 10.85 -0.07
C LYS A 59 4.35 10.73 -1.23
N GLU A 60 4.55 9.74 -2.09
CA GLU A 60 3.65 9.48 -3.22
C GLU A 60 2.28 9.00 -2.75
N PHE A 61 2.23 8.10 -1.77
CA PHE A 61 0.96 7.61 -1.26
C PHE A 61 0.17 8.76 -0.62
N ASP A 62 0.81 9.61 0.19
CA ASP A 62 0.18 10.78 0.82
C ASP A 62 -0.41 11.74 -0.23
N THR A 63 0.39 12.03 -1.27
CA THR A 63 0.04 12.95 -2.36
C THR A 63 -1.12 12.43 -3.20
N TYR A 64 -1.04 11.18 -3.66
CA TYR A 64 -1.98 10.66 -4.66
C TYR A 64 -3.24 10.05 -4.06
N THR A 65 -3.31 9.86 -2.74
CA THR A 65 -4.50 9.30 -2.07
C THR A 65 -5.29 10.33 -1.24
N ASP A 66 -5.13 11.64 -1.46
CA ASP A 66 -5.84 12.65 -0.66
C ASP A 66 -7.29 12.97 -1.10
N ASN A 67 -7.81 12.27 -2.11
CA ASN A 67 -9.18 12.50 -2.59
C ASN A 67 -9.95 11.18 -2.87
N GLN A 68 -11.24 11.31 -3.13
CA GLN A 68 -12.18 10.20 -3.34
C GLN A 68 -12.26 9.71 -4.80
N TYR A 69 -11.36 10.13 -5.68
CA TYR A 69 -11.38 9.64 -7.05
C TYR A 69 -10.96 8.17 -7.11
N MET A 70 -11.59 7.41 -8.00
CA MET A 70 -11.18 6.04 -8.33
C MET A 70 -9.68 5.96 -8.63
N SER A 71 -9.17 6.90 -9.43
CA SER A 71 -7.75 7.00 -9.80
C SER A 71 -6.82 7.16 -8.59
N SER A 72 -7.27 7.82 -7.53
CA SER A 72 -6.51 7.93 -6.29
C SER A 72 -6.38 6.59 -5.54
N ILE A 73 -7.41 5.74 -5.61
CA ILE A 73 -7.32 4.39 -5.04
C ILE A 73 -6.41 3.50 -5.88
N GLU A 74 -6.52 3.58 -7.21
CA GLU A 74 -5.66 2.85 -8.14
C GLU A 74 -4.19 3.21 -7.94
N ALA A 75 -3.87 4.50 -7.77
CA ALA A 75 -2.53 4.97 -7.44
C ALA A 75 -2.04 4.37 -6.12
N GLY A 76 -2.86 4.44 -5.05
CA GLY A 76 -2.53 3.85 -3.76
C GLY A 76 -2.27 2.35 -3.83
N LEU A 77 -3.06 1.60 -4.62
CA LEU A 77 -2.86 0.17 -4.85
C LEU A 77 -1.54 -0.12 -5.56
N GLY A 78 -1.21 0.65 -6.60
CA GLY A 78 0.06 0.51 -7.33
C GLY A 78 1.27 0.74 -6.43
N ILE A 79 1.22 1.75 -5.55
CA ILE A 79 2.30 2.04 -4.59
C ILE A 79 2.44 0.92 -3.56
N LEU A 80 1.34 0.39 -3.03
CA LEU A 80 1.39 -0.73 -2.07
C LEU A 80 1.90 -2.01 -2.72
N GLU A 81 1.55 -2.31 -3.97
CA GLU A 81 2.11 -3.45 -4.70
C GLU A 81 3.62 -3.28 -4.96
N ALA A 82 4.07 -2.08 -5.32
CA ALA A 82 5.50 -1.78 -5.47
C ALA A 82 6.25 -2.00 -4.14
N ALA A 83 5.73 -1.45 -3.04
CA ALA A 83 6.30 -1.63 -1.71
C ALA A 83 6.31 -3.11 -1.28
N LYS A 84 5.26 -3.88 -1.60
CA LYS A 84 5.21 -5.33 -1.33
C LYS A 84 6.32 -6.06 -2.07
N ASN A 85 6.51 -5.74 -3.34
CA ASN A 85 7.54 -6.35 -4.18
C ASN A 85 8.95 -6.00 -3.69
N GLU A 86 9.18 -4.78 -3.22
CA GLU A 86 10.46 -4.39 -2.63
C GLU A 86 10.75 -5.15 -1.33
N ILE A 87 9.79 -5.23 -0.42
CA ILE A 87 9.91 -6.00 0.85
C ILE A 87 10.22 -7.47 0.56
N SER A 88 9.50 -8.05 -0.41
CA SER A 88 9.68 -9.45 -0.81
C SER A 88 11.01 -9.68 -1.52
N GLY A 89 11.42 -8.76 -2.40
CA GLY A 89 12.67 -8.80 -3.15
C GLY A 89 13.90 -8.61 -2.26
N GLY A 90 13.88 -7.62 -1.37
CA GLY A 90 14.95 -7.36 -0.40
C GLY A 90 15.18 -8.53 0.56
N TRP A 91 14.12 -9.23 0.94
CA TRP A 91 14.25 -10.50 1.66
C TRP A 91 14.87 -11.60 0.81
N LEU A 92 14.45 -11.77 -0.45
CA LEU A 92 15.01 -12.77 -1.35
C LEU A 92 16.53 -12.59 -1.54
N PHE A 93 17.02 -11.34 -1.56
CA PHE A 93 18.46 -11.07 -1.60
C PHE A 93 19.17 -11.45 -0.29
N THR A 94 18.55 -11.18 0.86
CA THR A 94 19.12 -11.52 2.17
C THR A 94 19.23 -13.05 2.35
N VAL A 95 18.22 -13.82 1.95
CA VAL A 95 18.23 -15.28 2.05
C VAL A 95 19.21 -15.93 1.07
N LYS A 96 19.32 -15.41 -0.17
CA LYS A 96 20.26 -15.95 -1.16
C LYS A 96 21.73 -15.75 -0.78
N LEU A 97 22.07 -14.72 -0.01
CA LEU A 97 23.44 -14.52 0.46
C LEU A 97 23.87 -15.56 1.50
N ILE A 98 22.93 -16.13 2.26
CA ILE A 98 23.23 -17.10 3.33
C ILE A 98 23.52 -18.51 2.77
N PHE A 99 22.99 -18.84 1.58
CA PHE A 99 23.20 -20.14 0.93
C PHE A 99 24.36 -20.17 -0.08
N ASN A 100 25.10 -19.07 -0.22
CA ASN A 100 26.25 -18.94 -1.15
C ASN A 100 27.59 -18.70 -0.43
N THR A 101 27.69 -19.06 0.86
CA THR A 101 28.94 -19.12 1.64
C THR A 101 29.22 -20.56 2.06
#